data_AF-A0A5D0I8J6-F1
#
_entry.id   AF-A0A5D0I8J6-F1
#
_cell.length_a   1.000
_cell.length_b   1.000
_cell.length_c   1.000
_cell.angle_alpha   90.00
_cell.angle_beta   90.00
_cell.angle_gamma   90.00
#
_symmetry.space_group_name_H-M   'P 1'
#
loop_
_entity.id
_entity.type
_entity.pdbx_description
1 polymer ?
#
loop_
_entity_poly.entity_id
_entity_poly.type
_entity_poly.pdbx_seq_one_letter_code
_entity_poly.pdbx_strand_id
1 'polypeptide(L)'
;IFPPYFVAGAVFSGFAMVNTLLIIMRKVCNLEDYITVQHIELMNLVIMITGSIVGVAYITELFIAWYSGVEYEQYAFLNRATGPYWWAYWAMMTCNVFSPQFMWFKKLRTSIMFSFIISIVVNIGMWFERFVIIVTSLHRDYLPSSWTMFSPTFVDIGIFIGTIGFF
;
A
#
# COMPACT_ATOMS: atom_id res chain seq x y z
N ILE A 1 -6.72 14.53 4.54
CA ILE A 1 -7.31 14.51 3.17
C ILE A 1 -7.87 13.11 2.87
N PHE A 2 -8.46 12.46 3.88
CA PHE A 2 -8.67 11.01 3.85
C PHE A 2 -9.67 10.53 2.78
N PRO A 3 -10.86 11.13 2.56
CA PRO A 3 -11.87 10.50 1.71
C PRO A 3 -11.42 10.25 0.26
N PRO A 4 -10.83 11.22 -0.47
CA PRO A 4 -10.31 10.97 -1.82
C PRO A 4 -9.10 10.03 -1.84
N TYR A 5 -8.28 10.09 -0.80
CA TYR A 5 -7.08 9.28 -0.65
C TYR A 5 -7.39 7.79 -0.46
N PHE A 6 -8.38 7.45 0.37
CA PHE A 6 -8.83 6.07 0.57
C PHE A 6 -9.40 5.47 -0.72
N VAL A 7 -10.11 6.27 -1.52
CA VAL A 7 -10.64 5.84 -2.83
C VAL A 7 -9.48 5.59 -3.80
N ALA A 8 -8.51 6.49 -3.89
CA ALA A 8 -7.32 6.29 -4.72
C ALA A 8 -6.54 5.03 -4.32
N GLY A 9 -6.38 4.80 -3.02
CA GLY A 9 -5.77 3.59 -2.47
C GLY A 9 -6.52 2.31 -2.82
N ALA A 10 -7.87 2.34 -2.79
CA ALA A 10 -8.70 1.18 -3.15
C ALA A 10 -8.57 0.81 -4.63
N VAL A 11 -8.50 1.81 -5.52
CA VAL A 11 -8.23 1.58 -6.95
C VAL A 11 -6.83 1.01 -7.13
N PHE A 12 -5.83 1.58 -6.46
CA PHE A 12 -4.44 1.14 -6.53
C PHE A 12 -4.25 -0.33 -6.09
N SER A 13 -4.76 -0.73 -4.92
CA SER A 13 -4.71 -2.12 -4.45
C SER A 13 -5.60 -3.05 -5.29
N GLY A 14 -6.78 -2.57 -5.71
CA GLY A 14 -7.71 -3.35 -6.52
C GLY A 14 -7.10 -3.75 -7.86
N PHE A 15 -6.52 -2.80 -8.59
CA PHE A 15 -5.84 -3.10 -9.85
C PHE A 15 -4.60 -3.97 -9.66
N ALA A 16 -3.86 -3.82 -8.55
CA ALA A 16 -2.77 -4.73 -8.23
C ALA A 16 -3.26 -6.17 -8.02
N MET A 17 -4.34 -6.37 -7.25
CA MET A 17 -4.93 -7.69 -7.07
C MET A 17 -5.47 -8.29 -8.38
N VAL A 18 -6.17 -7.51 -9.21
CA VAL A 18 -6.61 -7.98 -10.53
C VAL A 18 -5.40 -8.41 -11.37
N ASN A 19 -4.29 -7.65 -11.35
CA ASN A 19 -3.08 -8.01 -12.08
C ASN A 19 -2.47 -9.34 -11.62
N THR A 20 -2.43 -9.59 -10.30
CA THR A 20 -1.92 -10.87 -9.76
C THR A 20 -2.72 -12.07 -10.28
N LEU A 21 -4.04 -12.01 -10.21
CA LEU A 21 -4.93 -13.10 -10.63
C LEU A 21 -4.93 -13.27 -12.15
N LEU A 22 -4.96 -12.16 -12.89
CA LEU A 22 -5.03 -12.15 -14.34
C LEU A 22 -3.74 -12.73 -14.96
N ILE A 23 -2.57 -12.45 -14.38
CA ILE A 23 -1.30 -13.06 -14.82
C ILE A 23 -1.30 -14.58 -14.58
N ILE A 24 -1.78 -15.04 -13.42
CA ILE A 24 -1.89 -16.47 -13.10
C ILE A 24 -2.85 -17.16 -14.08
N MET A 25 -4.06 -16.61 -14.24
CA MET A 25 -5.10 -17.14 -15.12
C MET A 25 -4.63 -17.17 -16.58
N ARG A 26 -3.93 -16.13 -17.04
CA ARG A 26 -3.35 -16.08 -18.38
C ARG A 26 -2.44 -17.28 -18.65
N LYS A 27 -1.64 -17.71 -17.66
CA LYS A 27 -0.72 -18.83 -17.82
C LYS A 27 -1.36 -20.21 -17.63
N VAL A 28 -2.28 -20.35 -16.68
CA VAL A 28 -2.93 -21.63 -16.37
C VAL A 28 -3.99 -22.00 -17.42
N CYS A 29 -4.77 -21.02 -17.87
CA CYS A 29 -5.86 -21.23 -18.83
C CYS A 29 -5.44 -20.99 -20.29
N ASN A 30 -4.15 -20.73 -20.56
CA ASN A 30 -3.61 -20.43 -21.89
C ASN A 30 -4.33 -19.28 -22.63
N LEU A 31 -4.72 -18.22 -21.93
CA LEU A 31 -5.46 -17.07 -22.48
C LEU A 31 -4.54 -15.99 -23.07
N GLU A 32 -3.38 -16.38 -23.60
CA GLU A 32 -2.36 -15.44 -24.06
C GLU A 32 -2.81 -14.58 -25.25
N ASP A 33 -3.73 -15.10 -26.08
CA ASP A 33 -4.30 -14.41 -27.25
C ASP A 33 -5.40 -13.39 -26.89
N TYR A 34 -6.15 -13.65 -25.82
CA TYR A 34 -7.19 -12.74 -25.33
C TYR A 34 -6.60 -11.66 -24.44
N ILE A 35 -5.71 -12.05 -23.53
CA ILE A 35 -5.04 -11.15 -22.59
C ILE A 35 -3.69 -10.78 -23.17
N THR A 36 -3.69 -9.77 -24.02
CA THR A 36 -2.48 -9.24 -24.63
C THR A 36 -1.64 -8.44 -23.63
N VAL A 37 -0.34 -8.27 -23.95
CA VAL A 37 0.59 -7.46 -23.14
C VAL A 37 0.11 -6.02 -22.97
N GLN A 38 -0.67 -5.49 -23.93
CA GLN A 38 -1.23 -4.15 -23.86
C GLN A 38 -2.23 -3.99 -22.69
N HIS A 39 -3.02 -5.01 -22.36
CA HIS A 39 -3.93 -4.96 -21.22
C HIS A 39 -3.15 -4.81 -19.91
N ILE A 40 -2.08 -5.59 -19.75
CA ILE A 40 -1.19 -5.53 -18.58
C ILE A 40 -0.47 -4.18 -18.51
N GLU A 41 -0.02 -3.65 -19.65
CA GLU A 41 0.63 -2.34 -19.72
C GLU A 41 -0.31 -1.22 -19.25
N LEU A 42 -1.56 -1.22 -19.71
CA LEU A 42 -2.57 -0.23 -19.32
C LEU A 42 -2.91 -0.33 -17.83
N MET A 43 -3.06 -1.54 -17.30
CA MET A 43 -3.30 -1.75 -15.86
C MET A 43 -2.14 -1.22 -15.01
N ASN A 44 -0.90 -1.52 -15.40
CA ASN A 44 0.28 -1.00 -14.71
C ASN A 44 0.35 0.54 -14.76
N LEU A 45 -0.12 1.16 -15.83
CA LEU A 45 -0.18 2.62 -15.95
C LEU A 45 -1.19 3.20 -14.96
N VAL A 46 -2.37 2.57 -14.81
CA VAL A 46 -3.36 2.96 -13.79
C VAL A 46 -2.79 2.83 -12.38
N ILE A 47 -2.09 1.72 -12.08
CA ILE A 47 -1.40 1.50 -10.80
C ILE A 47 -0.37 2.61 -10.54
N MET A 48 0.44 2.97 -11.53
CA MET A 48 1.44 4.04 -11.40
C MET A 48 0.80 5.41 -11.10
N ILE A 49 -0.25 5.78 -11.83
CA ILE A 49 -0.93 7.08 -11.64
C ILE A 49 -1.57 7.14 -10.26
N THR A 50 -2.33 6.12 -9.90
CA THR A 50 -3.03 6.07 -8.60
C THR A 50 -2.05 6.01 -7.44
N GLY A 51 -0.96 5.24 -7.56
CA GLY A 51 0.13 5.22 -6.57
C GLY A 51 0.82 6.58 -6.43
N SER A 52 0.95 7.35 -7.51
CA SER A 52 1.50 8.72 -7.45
C SER A 52 0.54 9.69 -6.74
N ILE A 53 -0.78 9.56 -6.93
CA ILE A 53 -1.79 10.35 -6.20
C ILE A 53 -1.73 10.04 -4.70
N VAL A 54 -1.65 8.76 -4.33
CA VAL A 54 -1.48 8.29 -2.94
C VAL A 54 -0.17 8.84 -2.36
N GLY A 55 0.92 8.83 -3.14
CA GLY A 55 2.21 9.43 -2.78
C GLY A 55 2.13 10.93 -2.49
N VAL A 56 1.41 11.69 -3.31
CA VAL A 56 1.18 13.13 -3.06
C VAL A 56 0.38 13.34 -1.78
N ALA A 57 -0.64 12.52 -1.51
CA ALA A 57 -1.42 12.63 -0.27
C ALA A 57 -0.55 12.40 0.96
N TYR A 58 0.33 11.38 0.94
CA TYR A 58 1.29 11.14 2.02
C TYR A 58 2.23 12.32 2.27
N ILE A 59 2.80 12.90 1.20
CA ILE A 59 3.70 14.06 1.31
C ILE A 59 2.93 15.27 1.85
N THR A 60 1.67 15.43 1.45
CA THR A 60 0.82 16.50 1.96
C THR A 60 0.51 16.32 3.45
N GLU A 61 0.28 15.09 3.92
CA GLU A 61 0.11 14.83 5.36
C GLU A 61 1.39 15.14 6.16
N LEU A 62 2.53 14.71 5.65
CA LEU A 62 3.87 15.06 6.13
C LEU A 62 4.06 16.58 6.26
N PHE A 63 3.70 17.30 5.21
CA PHE A 63 3.84 18.75 5.13
C PHE A 63 2.89 19.46 6.10
N ILE A 64 1.63 19.04 6.17
CA ILE A 64 0.65 19.63 7.09
C ILE A 64 1.05 19.37 8.54
N ALA A 65 1.49 18.17 8.90
CA ALA A 65 1.94 17.87 10.26
C ALA A 65 3.13 18.74 10.69
N TRP A 66 4.03 19.06 9.76
CA TRP A 66 5.12 20.00 10.03
C TRP A 66 4.63 21.45 10.11
N TYR A 67 3.76 21.88 9.17
CA TYR A 67 3.24 23.24 9.07
C TYR A 67 2.24 23.62 10.16
N SER A 68 1.46 22.67 10.70
CA SER A 68 0.39 22.95 11.68
C SER A 68 0.92 23.42 13.03
N GLY A 69 2.17 23.11 13.37
CA GLY A 69 2.82 23.56 14.61
C GLY A 69 2.21 22.98 15.90
N VAL A 70 1.29 22.01 15.79
CA VAL A 70 0.67 21.35 16.95
C VAL A 70 1.59 20.24 17.43
N GLU A 71 2.05 20.33 18.68
CA GLU A 71 2.99 19.36 19.28
C GLU A 71 2.49 17.91 19.17
N TYR A 72 1.18 17.68 19.30
CA TYR A 72 0.58 16.35 19.18
C TYR A 72 0.65 15.78 17.76
N GLU A 73 0.44 16.58 16.72
CA GLU A 73 0.53 16.11 15.32
C GLU A 73 1.98 15.88 14.91
N GLN A 74 2.89 16.76 15.32
CA GLN A 74 4.32 16.60 15.10
C GLN A 74 4.86 15.37 15.83
N TYR A 75 4.42 15.12 17.07
CA TYR A 75 4.79 13.95 17.85
C TYR A 75 4.24 12.65 17.25
N ALA A 76 2.96 12.64 16.85
CA ALA A 76 2.36 11.49 16.18
C ALA A 76 3.11 11.15 14.89
N PHE A 77 3.53 12.17 14.14
CA PHE A 77 4.30 11.99 12.92
C PHE A 77 5.73 11.50 13.18
N LEU A 78 6.44 12.11 14.13
CA LEU A 78 7.78 11.65 14.53
C LEU A 78 7.72 10.19 15.00
N ASN A 79 6.71 9.83 15.77
CA ASN A 79 6.51 8.48 16.27
C ASN A 79 6.21 7.46 15.15
N ARG A 80 5.58 7.89 14.04
CA ARG A 80 5.44 7.04 12.85
C ARG A 80 6.79 6.79 12.16
N ALA A 81 7.66 7.80 12.11
CA ALA A 81 8.94 7.73 11.41
C ALA A 81 10.08 7.07 12.23
N THR A 82 10.12 7.28 13.56
CA THR A 82 11.22 6.82 14.45
C THR A 82 10.74 6.01 15.66
N GLY A 83 9.43 5.89 15.86
CA GLY A 83 8.85 5.12 16.95
C GLY A 83 8.85 3.60 16.70
N PRO A 84 8.20 2.81 17.56
CA PRO A 84 8.29 1.34 17.52
C PRO A 84 7.76 0.69 16.23
N TYR A 85 6.91 1.38 15.48
CA TYR A 85 6.38 0.94 14.17
C TYR A 85 7.06 1.62 12.98
N TRP A 86 8.27 2.16 13.14
CA TRP A 86 9.04 2.80 12.07
C TRP A 86 9.17 1.89 10.84
N TRP A 87 9.42 0.60 11.05
CA TRP A 87 9.60 -0.39 9.97
C TRP A 87 8.35 -0.52 9.09
N ALA A 88 7.15 -0.44 9.69
CA ALA A 88 5.89 -0.53 8.97
C ALA A 88 5.64 0.75 8.13
N TYR A 89 5.99 1.92 8.67
CA TYR A 89 5.90 3.19 7.96
C TYR A 89 6.88 3.25 6.77
N TRP A 90 8.13 2.81 6.97
CA TRP A 90 9.13 2.73 5.90
C TRP A 90 8.74 1.70 4.83
N ALA A 91 8.22 0.54 5.23
CA ALA A 91 7.68 -0.45 4.30
C ALA A 91 6.51 0.13 3.47
N MET A 92 5.56 0.82 4.10
CA MET A 92 4.46 1.49 3.42
C MET A 92 4.98 2.50 2.38
N MET A 93 5.89 3.40 2.76
CA MET A 93 6.41 4.43 1.86
C MET A 93 7.20 3.83 0.69
N THR A 94 8.06 2.85 0.96
CA THR A 94 8.86 2.22 -0.11
C THR A 94 7.98 1.37 -1.04
N CYS A 95 7.03 0.60 -0.51
CA CYS A 95 6.15 -0.23 -1.33
C CYS A 95 5.13 0.57 -2.13
N ASN A 96 4.51 1.63 -1.56
CA ASN A 96 3.45 2.37 -2.25
C ASN A 96 3.95 3.56 -3.06
N VAL A 97 5.01 4.25 -2.60
CA VAL A 97 5.50 5.45 -3.29
C VAL A 97 6.65 5.13 -4.22
N PHE A 98 7.61 4.31 -3.80
CA PHE A 98 8.81 4.06 -4.59
C PHE A 98 8.62 2.94 -5.62
N SER A 99 7.97 1.83 -5.23
CA SER A 99 7.81 0.69 -6.14
C SER A 99 7.07 1.03 -7.45
N PRO A 100 5.96 1.78 -7.46
CA PRO A 100 5.24 2.06 -8.71
C PRO A 100 6.01 2.98 -9.65
N GLN A 101 6.97 3.77 -9.15
CA GLN A 101 7.76 4.67 -9.99
C GLN A 101 8.69 3.91 -10.95
N PHE A 102 9.03 2.66 -10.64
CA PHE A 102 9.78 1.82 -11.60
C PHE A 102 8.98 1.53 -12.88
N MET A 103 7.65 1.65 -12.86
CA MET A 103 6.80 1.44 -14.03
C MET A 103 6.89 2.57 -15.07
N TRP A 104 7.56 3.69 -14.78
CA TRP A 104 7.84 4.74 -15.77
C TRP A 104 8.65 4.21 -16.96
N PHE A 105 9.50 3.21 -16.70
CA PHE A 105 10.26 2.56 -17.75
C PHE A 105 9.38 1.56 -18.51
N LYS A 106 9.10 1.85 -19.79
CA LYS A 106 8.30 0.98 -20.66
C LYS A 106 8.76 -0.48 -20.66
N LYS A 107 10.08 -0.71 -20.60
CA LYS A 107 10.68 -2.05 -20.55
C LYS A 107 10.27 -2.86 -19.30
N LEU A 108 10.11 -2.19 -18.16
CA LEU A 108 9.66 -2.82 -16.92
C LEU A 108 8.14 -3.01 -16.93
N ARG A 109 7.41 -2.04 -17.48
CA ARG A 109 5.94 -2.07 -17.56
C ARG A 109 5.38 -3.17 -18.47
N THR A 110 6.11 -3.56 -19.52
CA THR A 110 5.68 -4.64 -20.44
C THR A 110 6.15 -6.02 -19.99
N SER A 111 6.97 -6.12 -18.95
CA SER A 111 7.44 -7.39 -18.41
C SER A 111 6.38 -8.02 -17.50
N ILE A 112 5.90 -9.20 -17.88
CA ILE A 112 4.87 -9.94 -17.13
C ILE A 112 5.38 -10.34 -15.74
N MET A 113 6.62 -10.85 -15.66
CA MET A 113 7.22 -11.26 -14.37
C MET A 113 7.38 -10.05 -13.44
N PHE A 114 7.82 -8.90 -13.97
CA PHE A 114 7.94 -7.68 -13.18
C PHE A 114 6.58 -7.20 -12.68
N SER A 115 5.56 -7.22 -13.54
CA SER A 115 4.17 -6.85 -13.21
C SER A 115 3.56 -7.73 -12.12
N PHE A 116 3.93 -9.00 -12.09
CA PHE A 116 3.51 -9.93 -11.04
C PHE A 116 4.17 -9.62 -9.68
N ILE A 117 5.49 -9.41 -9.67
CA ILE A 117 6.22 -9.11 -8.42
C ILE A 117 5.74 -7.78 -7.84
N ILE A 118 5.62 -6.74 -8.66
CA ILE A 118 5.24 -5.41 -8.20
C ILE A 118 3.80 -5.35 -7.69
N SER A 119 2.88 -6.13 -8.27
CA SER A 119 1.49 -6.18 -7.78
C SER A 119 1.38 -6.82 -6.41
N ILE A 120 2.21 -7.83 -6.10
CA ILE A 120 2.32 -8.38 -4.73
C ILE A 120 2.89 -7.32 -3.77
N VAL A 121 3.97 -6.65 -4.16
CA VAL A 121 4.60 -5.60 -3.34
C VAL A 121 3.61 -4.46 -3.04
N VAL A 122 2.82 -4.04 -4.02
CA VAL A 122 1.79 -3.02 -3.86
C VAL A 122 0.69 -3.47 -2.89
N ASN A 123 0.19 -4.71 -3.02
CA ASN A 123 -0.84 -5.21 -2.09
C ASN A 123 -0.32 -5.28 -0.64
N ILE A 124 0.93 -5.71 -0.45
CA ILE A 124 1.59 -5.70 0.86
C ILE A 124 1.73 -4.27 1.39
N GLY A 125 2.17 -3.33 0.56
CA GLY A 125 2.30 -1.92 0.93
C GLY A 125 0.98 -1.28 1.33
N MET A 126 -0.11 -1.59 0.63
CA MET A 126 -1.45 -1.09 0.95
C MET A 126 -2.03 -1.71 2.22
N TRP A 127 -1.68 -2.96 2.52
CA TRP A 127 -1.98 -3.54 3.82
C TRP A 127 -1.24 -2.79 4.94
N PHE A 128 0.06 -2.51 4.74
CA PHE A 128 0.84 -1.70 5.68
C PHE A 128 0.29 -0.29 5.85
N GLU A 129 -0.26 0.33 4.80
CA GLU A 129 -0.95 1.62 4.91
C GLU A 129 -2.08 1.57 5.92
N ARG A 130 -2.97 0.58 5.81
CA ARG A 130 -4.09 0.43 6.74
C ARG A 130 -3.62 0.11 8.16
N PHE A 131 -2.61 -0.75 8.28
CA PHE A 131 -1.98 -1.05 9.57
C PHE A 131 -1.40 0.22 10.22
N VAL A 132 -0.65 1.03 9.48
CA VAL A 132 -0.02 2.25 9.99
C VAL A 132 -1.09 3.26 10.40
N ILE A 133 -2.09 3.54 9.56
CA ILE A 133 -3.14 4.52 9.88
C ILE A 133 -3.89 4.15 11.16
N ILE A 134 -4.22 2.87 11.35
CA ILE A 134 -5.03 2.42 12.49
C ILE A 134 -4.14 2.24 13.74
N VAL A 135 -3.13 1.39 13.66
CA VAL A 135 -2.35 0.96 14.84
C VAL A 135 -1.47 2.08 15.37
N THR A 136 -0.81 2.86 14.51
CA THR A 136 0.06 3.94 15.02
C THR A 136 -0.72 5.10 15.64
N SER A 137 -1.98 5.30 15.20
CA SER A 137 -2.86 6.32 15.77
C SER A 137 -3.50 5.87 17.08
N LEU A 138 -3.78 4.57 17.25
CA LEU A 138 -4.38 4.01 18.47
C LEU A 138 -3.36 3.67 19.56
N HIS A 139 -2.15 3.26 19.17
CA HIS A 139 -1.11 2.85 20.10
C HIS A 139 -0.68 4.00 21.04
N ARG A 140 -0.57 5.22 20.52
CA ARG A 140 -0.22 6.42 21.30
C ARG A 140 -1.30 7.47 21.16
N ASP A 141 -2.29 7.37 22.02
CA ASP A 141 -3.35 8.37 22.13
C ASP A 141 -2.88 9.58 22.98
N TYR A 142 -3.75 10.59 23.12
CA TYR A 142 -3.47 11.85 23.83
C TYR A 142 -2.99 11.67 25.28
N LEU A 143 -3.31 10.54 25.92
CA LEU A 143 -2.90 10.21 27.30
C LEU A 143 -1.74 9.20 27.31
N PRO A 144 -0.59 9.53 27.94
CA PRO A 144 0.54 8.60 28.07
C PRO A 144 0.22 7.29 28.81
N SER A 145 -0.78 7.29 29.70
CA SER A 145 -1.21 6.12 30.45
C SER A 145 -1.91 5.05 29.61
N SER A 146 -2.38 5.41 28.40
CA SER A 146 -3.11 4.51 27.50
C SER A 146 -2.22 3.88 26.43
N TRP A 147 -0.91 4.10 26.49
CA TRP A 147 0.01 3.62 25.46
C TRP A 147 0.20 2.11 25.56
N THR A 148 -0.21 1.38 24.51
CA THR A 148 -0.16 -0.08 24.49
C THR A 148 0.32 -0.61 23.14
N MET A 149 1.31 -1.51 23.19
CA MET A 149 1.86 -2.18 22.00
C MET A 149 0.88 -3.20 21.44
N PHE A 150 0.54 -3.08 20.16
CA PHE A 150 -0.20 -4.10 19.43
C PHE A 150 0.76 -5.18 18.93
N SER A 151 0.54 -6.41 19.37
CA SER A 151 1.19 -7.61 18.85
C SER A 151 0.10 -8.56 18.32
N PRO A 152 0.11 -8.91 17.02
CA PRO A 152 -0.92 -9.77 16.47
C PRO A 152 -0.84 -11.17 17.09
N THR A 153 -1.99 -11.68 17.51
CA THR A 153 -2.10 -13.05 18.01
C THR A 153 -2.15 -14.04 16.85
N PHE A 154 -1.91 -15.32 17.14
CA PHE A 154 -2.06 -16.38 16.13
C PHE A 154 -3.47 -16.41 15.51
N VAL A 155 -4.51 -16.03 16.28
CA VAL A 155 -5.89 -15.96 15.81
C VAL A 155 -6.05 -14.84 14.78
N ASP A 156 -5.45 -13.67 15.00
CA ASP A 156 -5.53 -12.53 14.06
C ASP A 156 -4.90 -12.90 12.71
N ILE A 157 -3.73 -13.56 12.75
CA ILE A 157 -3.05 -14.05 11.54
C ILE A 157 -3.87 -15.16 10.86
N GLY A 158 -4.44 -16.07 11.64
CA GLY A 158 -5.29 -17.16 11.13
C GLY A 158 -6.54 -16.64 10.43
N ILE A 159 -7.20 -15.63 10.99
CA ILE A 159 -8.36 -14.97 10.36
C ILE A 159 -7.92 -14.27 9.07
N PHE A 160 -6.80 -13.54 9.08
CA PHE A 160 -6.28 -12.88 7.88
C PHE A 160 -5.99 -13.87 6.75
N ILE A 161 -5.26 -14.95 7.02
CA ILE A 161 -5.00 -16.00 6.03
C ILE A 161 -6.30 -16.68 5.60
N GLY A 162 -7.24 -16.90 6.54
CA GLY A 162 -8.56 -17.45 6.25
C GLY A 162 -9.35 -16.60 5.26
N THR A 163 -9.26 -15.26 5.34
CA THR A 163 -9.93 -14.39 4.35
C THR A 163 -9.33 -14.51 2.95
N ILE A 164 -8.02 -14.76 2.83
CA ILE A 164 -7.38 -15.02 1.54
C ILE A 164 -7.83 -16.35 0.94
N GLY A 165 -8.04 -17.38 1.78
CA GLY A 165 -8.55 -18.68 1.31
C GLY A 165 -10.04 -18.69 0.96
N PHE A 166 -10.83 -17.78 1.55
CA PHE A 166 -12.25 -17.62 1.21
C PHE A 166 -12.46 -16.84 -0.09
N PHE A 167 -11.53 -15.95 -0.44
CA PHE A 167 -11.54 -15.15 -1.66
C PHE A 167 -11.13 -15.98 -2.89
#